data_AF-A0A969BCL9-F1
#
_entry.id   AF-A0A969BCL9-F1
#
_cell.length_a   1.000
_cell.length_b   1.000
_cell.length_c   1.000
_cell.angle_alpha   90.00
_cell.angle_beta   90.00
_cell.angle_gamma   90.00
#
_symmetry.space_group_name_H-M   'P 1'
#
loop_
_entity.id
_entity.type
_entity.pdbx_description
1 polymer ?
#
loop_
_entity_poly.entity_id
_entity_poly.type
_entity_poly.pdbx_seq_one_letter_code
_entity_poly.pdbx_strand_id
1 'polypeptide(L)'
;MDEEKVGIILLVINIIAFSYIYIGNFIKINKQTSTKLRLTFRPKWSIFVGIFISQFAFLFFLATFSFDPIRKIVCEHSIQNISATKSDLSTKQKYIPTDCKITDIDWFNREKNLEIIPNIIESKIEQEIEIDENNRLHHYYRINLFTKTGNIPFTDKQFTESELKKIQLLVSSINEFIVTNEKEEIARIVDNRDLGYITFGCGLFFATIIFLLMSTGLYVSFCFDKESNLLTVSRYRCFGIFGKKEFQYPLNEIVDVKVERISVSWDEDVSQVVLVLSDNEFYLNPISMISKNIDGAYIVMIIKDFLK
;
A
#
# COMPACT_ATOMS: atom_id res chain seq x y z
N MET A 1 9.87 12.31 -3.71
CA MET A 1 8.55 12.82 -4.11
C MET A 1 8.01 13.54 -2.88
N ASP A 2 7.77 14.84 -2.96
CA ASP A 2 7.37 15.63 -1.78
C ASP A 2 6.09 15.06 -1.18
N GLU A 3 6.08 14.81 0.12
CA GLU A 3 4.95 14.20 0.85
C GLU A 3 3.64 14.97 0.61
N GLU A 4 3.74 16.30 0.50
CA GLU A 4 2.63 17.19 0.16
C GLU A 4 1.98 16.86 -1.20
N LYS A 5 2.79 16.56 -2.22
CA LYS A 5 2.29 16.18 -3.56
C LYS A 5 1.55 14.86 -3.53
N VAL A 6 2.01 13.89 -2.73
CA VAL A 6 1.34 12.60 -2.56
C VAL A 6 -0.03 12.79 -1.90
N GLY A 7 -0.09 13.60 -0.83
CA GLY A 7 -1.33 13.91 -0.14
C GLY A 7 -2.39 14.56 -1.04
N ILE A 8 -1.98 15.54 -1.86
CA ILE A 8 -2.88 16.22 -2.81
C ILE A 8 -3.42 15.23 -3.86
N ILE A 9 -2.56 14.37 -4.42
CA ILE A 9 -2.98 13.37 -5.41
C ILE A 9 -4.02 12.41 -4.82
N LEU A 10 -3.79 11.91 -3.60
CA LEU A 10 -4.73 11.02 -2.91
C LEU A 10 -6.07 11.69 -2.63
N LEU A 11 -6.05 12.95 -2.22
CA LEU A 11 -7.27 13.74 -1.99
C LEU A 11 -8.08 13.91 -3.28
N VAL A 12 -7.43 14.27 -4.39
CA VAL A 12 -8.09 14.40 -5.70
C VAL A 12 -8.71 13.07 -6.15
N ILE A 13 -7.99 11.95 -5.98
CA ILE A 13 -8.53 10.62 -6.30
C ILE A 13 -9.77 10.32 -5.47
N ASN A 14 -9.75 10.62 -4.16
CA ASN A 14 -10.91 10.41 -3.29
C ASN A 14 -12.11 11.27 -3.68
N ILE A 15 -11.90 12.55 -4.03
CA ILE A 15 -12.98 13.44 -4.49
C ILE A 15 -13.60 12.93 -5.79
N ILE A 16 -12.78 12.48 -6.75
CA ILE A 16 -13.25 11.91 -8.01
C ILE A 16 -14.04 10.62 -7.76
N ALA A 17 -13.52 9.73 -6.92
CA ALA A 17 -14.17 8.46 -6.59
C ALA A 17 -15.49 8.67 -5.85
N PHE A 18 -15.54 9.61 -4.90
CA PHE A 18 -16.75 9.99 -4.17
C PHE A 18 -17.79 10.61 -5.11
N SER A 19 -17.37 11.55 -5.97
CA SER A 19 -18.24 12.16 -6.98
C SER A 19 -18.83 11.11 -7.94
N TYR A 20 -18.03 10.11 -8.32
CA TYR A 20 -18.49 9.01 -9.18
C TYR A 20 -19.58 8.14 -8.53
N ILE A 21 -19.52 7.90 -7.22
CA ILE A 21 -20.60 7.23 -6.49
C ILE A 21 -21.82 8.13 -6.39
N TYR A 22 -21.61 9.37 -5.96
CA TYR A 22 -22.70 10.28 -5.58
C TYR A 22 -23.53 10.71 -6.78
N ILE A 23 -22.88 11.05 -7.90
CA ILE A 23 -23.53 11.54 -9.12
C ILE A 23 -24.02 10.39 -9.99
N GLY A 24 -23.38 9.23 -9.89
CA GLY A 24 -23.62 8.15 -10.81
C GLY A 24 -24.78 7.25 -10.40
N ASN A 25 -25.83 7.17 -11.22
CA ASN A 25 -26.89 6.16 -11.06
C ASN A 25 -26.33 4.72 -11.03
N PHE A 26 -26.77 3.93 -10.06
CA PHE A 26 -26.45 2.49 -9.95
C PHE A 26 -27.07 1.65 -11.07
N ILE A 27 -28.07 2.23 -11.75
CA ILE A 27 -28.82 1.62 -12.84
C ILE A 27 -28.63 2.46 -14.08
N LYS A 28 -28.28 1.79 -15.17
CA LYS A 28 -28.20 2.39 -16.50
C LYS A 28 -29.17 1.70 -17.43
N ILE A 29 -30.08 2.48 -18.01
CA ILE A 29 -30.92 2.05 -19.13
C ILE A 29 -30.05 2.17 -20.39
N ASN A 30 -29.60 1.04 -20.92
CA ASN A 30 -28.66 1.02 -22.04
C ASN A 30 -29.37 1.03 -23.39
N LYS A 31 -30.59 0.51 -23.48
CA LYS A 31 -31.41 0.48 -24.69
C LYS A 31 -32.88 0.39 -24.29
N GLN A 32 -33.72 1.21 -24.91
CA GLN A 32 -35.17 1.15 -24.78
C GLN A 32 -35.78 1.39 -26.17
N THR A 33 -36.30 0.32 -26.76
CA THR A 33 -37.11 0.35 -27.99
C THR A 33 -38.44 -0.33 -27.70
N SER A 34 -39.37 -0.33 -28.66
CA SER A 34 -40.63 -1.07 -28.54
C SER A 34 -40.44 -2.59 -28.35
N THR A 35 -39.32 -3.14 -28.86
CA THR A 35 -39.05 -4.58 -28.84
C THR A 35 -37.96 -5.01 -27.85
N LYS A 36 -37.07 -4.09 -27.41
CA LYS A 36 -35.93 -4.42 -26.55
C LYS A 36 -35.73 -3.41 -25.43
N LEU A 37 -35.66 -3.91 -24.19
CA LEU A 37 -35.28 -3.14 -23.00
C LEU A 37 -34.03 -3.76 -22.37
N ARG A 38 -32.96 -2.96 -22.20
CA ARG A 38 -31.73 -3.39 -21.53
C ARG A 38 -31.44 -2.52 -20.31
N LEU A 39 -31.46 -3.13 -19.14
CA LEU A 39 -31.11 -2.53 -17.86
C LEU A 39 -29.79 -3.11 -17.37
N THR A 40 -28.92 -2.29 -16.80
CA THR A 40 -27.66 -2.75 -16.19
C THR A 40 -27.50 -2.17 -14.80
N PHE A 41 -27.32 -3.05 -13.84
CA PHE A 41 -27.09 -2.76 -12.43
C PHE A 41 -25.61 -2.95 -12.13
N ARG A 42 -24.94 -1.87 -11.71
CA ARG A 42 -23.51 -1.88 -11.38
C ARG A 42 -23.32 -1.39 -9.94
N PRO A 43 -22.92 -2.26 -8.99
CA PRO A 43 -22.58 -1.82 -7.65
C PRO A 43 -21.33 -0.95 -7.72
N LYS A 44 -21.46 0.33 -7.35
CA LYS A 44 -20.37 1.30 -7.34
C LYS A 44 -19.62 1.35 -6.02
N TRP A 45 -20.28 0.89 -4.94
CA TRP A 45 -19.69 0.86 -3.60
C TRP A 45 -18.44 -0.01 -3.54
N SER A 46 -18.47 -1.20 -4.13
CA SER A 46 -17.29 -2.10 -4.17
C SER A 46 -16.11 -1.48 -4.93
N ILE A 47 -16.37 -0.71 -5.99
CA ILE A 47 -15.35 0.04 -6.72
C ILE A 47 -14.72 1.09 -5.81
N PHE A 48 -15.54 1.87 -5.11
CA PHE A 48 -15.03 2.91 -4.22
C PHE A 48 -14.23 2.34 -3.06
N VAL A 49 -14.75 1.33 -2.36
CA VAL A 49 -14.03 0.67 -1.27
C VAL A 49 -12.70 0.08 -1.80
N GLY A 50 -12.71 -0.50 -3.00
CA GLY A 50 -11.49 -0.96 -3.67
C GLY A 50 -10.48 0.15 -3.96
N ILE A 51 -10.92 1.30 -4.50
CA ILE A 51 -10.07 2.47 -4.77
C ILE A 51 -9.54 3.10 -3.47
N PHE A 52 -10.35 3.13 -2.42
CA PHE A 52 -9.94 3.67 -1.12
C PHE A 52 -8.86 2.78 -0.49
N ILE A 53 -9.07 1.45 -0.49
CA ILE A 53 -8.10 0.50 0.06
C ILE A 53 -6.81 0.44 -0.78
N SER A 54 -6.89 0.66 -2.10
CA SER A 54 -5.69 0.70 -2.97
C SER A 54 -4.72 1.82 -2.62
N GLN A 55 -5.21 2.93 -2.06
CA GLN A 55 -4.36 4.01 -1.58
C GLN A 55 -3.49 3.54 -0.41
N PHE A 56 -4.04 2.75 0.52
CA PHE A 56 -3.25 2.17 1.61
C PHE A 56 -2.17 1.24 1.07
N ALA A 57 -2.52 0.31 0.17
CA ALA A 57 -1.53 -0.58 -0.44
C ALA A 57 -0.39 0.21 -1.09
N PHE A 58 -0.72 1.23 -1.88
CA PHE A 58 0.26 2.11 -2.52
C PHE A 58 1.14 2.86 -1.52
N LEU A 59 0.55 3.44 -0.47
CA LEU A 59 1.29 4.13 0.59
C LEU A 59 2.24 3.20 1.34
N PHE A 60 1.81 1.98 1.69
CA PHE A 60 2.69 1.00 2.34
C PHE A 60 3.84 0.59 1.42
N PHE A 61 3.59 0.34 0.13
CA PHE A 61 4.66 0.03 -0.82
C PHE A 61 5.64 1.20 -0.99
N LEU A 62 5.14 2.44 -1.09
CA LEU A 62 6.00 3.62 -1.15
C LEU A 62 6.84 3.79 0.12
N ALA A 63 6.22 3.68 1.30
CA ALA A 63 6.90 3.77 2.59
C ALA A 63 8.02 2.72 2.71
N THR A 64 7.86 1.57 2.06
CA THR A 64 8.90 0.53 2.06
C THR A 64 10.20 1.01 1.39
N PHE A 65 10.14 1.95 0.45
CA PHE A 65 11.33 2.56 -0.17
C PHE A 65 11.95 3.69 0.65
N SER A 66 11.24 4.22 1.64
CA SER A 66 11.71 5.30 2.51
C SER A 66 12.47 4.80 3.74
N PHE A 67 12.54 3.48 3.97
CA PHE A 67 13.32 2.96 5.08
C PHE A 67 14.82 3.07 4.83
N ASP A 68 15.52 3.48 5.88
CA ASP A 68 16.97 3.61 5.90
C ASP A 68 17.65 2.28 5.47
N PRO A 69 18.61 2.33 4.53
CA PRO A 69 19.40 1.16 4.18
C PRO A 69 20.35 0.77 5.33
N ILE A 70 20.74 -0.49 5.38
CA ILE A 70 21.72 -1.02 6.33
C ILE A 70 23.10 -0.56 5.89
N ARG A 71 23.80 0.26 6.68
CA ARG A 71 25.21 0.57 6.42
C ARG A 71 26.11 -0.56 6.89
N LYS A 72 26.96 -1.05 5.97
CA LYS A 72 28.00 -2.05 6.20
C LYS A 72 29.37 -1.40 6.04
N ILE A 73 30.29 -1.68 6.97
CA ILE A 73 31.70 -1.27 6.88
C ILE A 73 32.55 -2.53 6.69
N VAL A 74 33.35 -2.54 5.64
CA VAL A 74 34.36 -3.57 5.35
C VAL A 74 35.70 -2.87 5.25
N CYS A 75 36.68 -3.26 6.07
CA CYS A 75 38.00 -2.65 6.07
C CYS A 75 39.06 -3.67 5.62
N GLU A 76 39.90 -3.26 4.68
CA GLU A 76 41.13 -3.99 4.39
C GLU A 76 42.21 -3.57 5.38
N HIS A 77 42.74 -4.55 6.11
CA HIS A 77 43.77 -4.33 7.12
C HIS A 77 45.13 -4.73 6.57
N SER A 78 46.03 -3.75 6.48
CA SER A 78 47.43 -4.00 6.15
C SER A 78 48.26 -4.21 7.42
N ILE A 79 49.04 -5.30 7.47
CA ILE A 79 49.98 -5.55 8.56
C ILE A 79 51.20 -4.68 8.35
N GLN A 80 51.32 -3.59 9.10
CA GLN A 80 52.61 -2.90 9.24
C GLN A 80 53.44 -3.61 10.30
N ASN A 81 54.45 -4.37 9.86
CA ASN A 81 55.53 -4.81 10.72
C ASN A 81 56.36 -3.58 11.09
N ILE A 82 56.07 -2.97 12.24
CA ILE A 82 56.97 -1.98 12.84
C ILE A 82 58.27 -2.74 13.11
N SER A 83 59.33 -2.42 12.35
CA SER A 83 60.64 -3.01 12.61
C SER A 83 61.02 -2.62 14.03
N ALA A 84 61.14 -3.63 14.89
CA ALA A 84 61.53 -3.44 16.27
C ALA A 84 62.97 -2.89 16.30
N THR A 85 63.13 -1.58 16.44
CA THR A 85 64.29 -1.06 17.14
C THR A 85 64.20 -1.56 18.57
N LYS A 86 65.21 -2.36 18.93
CA LYS A 86 65.35 -3.19 20.13
C LYS A 86 64.78 -2.59 21.44
N SER A 87 64.32 -3.54 22.27
CA SER A 87 63.81 -3.46 23.65
C SER A 87 62.42 -2.87 23.82
N ASP A 88 61.39 -3.67 23.53
CA ASP A 88 60.52 -4.21 24.58
C ASP A 88 59.59 -5.29 24.01
N LEU A 89 59.56 -6.44 24.68
CA LEU A 89 58.81 -7.63 24.29
C LEU A 89 57.32 -7.44 24.66
N SER A 90 56.63 -6.64 23.87
CA SER A 90 55.17 -6.51 23.87
C SER A 90 54.73 -6.29 22.43
N THR A 91 54.79 -7.35 21.61
CA THR A 91 54.28 -7.39 20.24
C THR A 91 52.75 -7.31 20.24
N LYS A 92 52.20 -6.14 20.55
CA LYS A 92 50.88 -5.76 20.02
C LYS A 92 51.12 -5.31 18.58
N GLN A 93 50.88 -6.20 17.62
CA GLN A 93 50.77 -5.81 16.21
C GLN A 93 49.67 -4.74 16.12
N LYS A 94 50.06 -3.52 15.77
CA LYS A 94 49.14 -2.40 15.60
C LYS A 94 48.69 -2.41 14.13
N TYR A 95 47.54 -3.01 13.87
CA TYR A 95 46.90 -2.99 12.57
C TYR A 95 46.40 -1.56 12.31
N ILE A 96 46.72 -1.00 11.15
CA ILE A 96 46.19 0.29 10.71
C ILE A 96 45.22 -0.04 9.57
N PRO A 97 43.90 0.23 9.70
CA PRO A 97 42.97 0.05 8.59
C PRO A 97 43.41 0.97 7.45
N THR A 98 43.73 0.38 6.30
CA THR A 98 44.29 1.12 5.17
C THR A 98 43.17 1.82 4.41
N ASP A 99 42.17 1.06 3.96
CA ASP A 99 40.98 1.55 3.28
C ASP A 99 39.73 0.79 3.77
N CYS A 100 38.69 1.54 4.11
CA CYS A 100 37.39 1.00 4.54
C CYS A 100 36.32 1.33 3.51
N LYS A 101 35.64 0.32 3.00
CA LYS A 101 34.47 0.43 2.13
C LYS A 101 33.21 0.48 3.01
N ILE A 102 32.48 1.58 2.92
CA ILE A 102 31.10 1.69 3.41
C ILE A 102 30.17 1.37 2.26
N THR A 103 29.19 0.51 2.51
CA THR A 103 28.18 0.13 1.53
C THR A 103 26.81 0.19 2.18
N ASP A 104 25.89 0.88 1.53
CA ASP A 104 24.48 0.85 1.90
C ASP A 104 23.85 -0.43 1.33
N ILE A 105 23.23 -1.26 2.16
CA ILE A 105 22.52 -2.45 1.72
C ILE A 105 21.03 -2.16 1.90
N ASP A 106 20.28 -2.12 0.79
CA ASP A 106 18.83 -1.97 0.89
C ASP A 106 18.19 -3.18 1.59
N TRP A 107 16.95 -3.05 2.01
CA TRP A 107 16.24 -4.13 2.71
C TRP A 107 15.95 -5.35 1.81
N PHE A 108 16.12 -5.24 0.48
CA PHE A 108 16.15 -6.36 -0.46
C PHE A 108 17.54 -7.01 -0.59
N ASN A 109 18.48 -6.63 0.27
CA ASN A 109 19.85 -7.11 0.27
C ASN A 109 20.64 -6.74 -0.99
N ARG A 110 20.30 -5.62 -1.65
CA ARG A 110 21.06 -5.06 -2.77
C ARG A 110 22.00 -3.98 -2.28
N GLU A 111 23.24 -4.03 -2.75
CA GLU A 111 24.24 -2.99 -2.50
C GLU A 111 23.90 -1.71 -3.27
N LYS A 112 23.95 -0.59 -2.56
CA LYS A 112 23.81 0.79 -3.03
C LYS A 112 24.95 1.61 -2.41
N ASN A 113 25.31 2.71 -3.06
CA ASN A 113 26.25 3.73 -2.57
C ASN A 113 27.53 3.16 -1.91
N LEU A 114 28.59 3.10 -2.72
CA LEU A 114 29.90 2.64 -2.28
C LEU A 114 30.76 3.86 -1.97
N GLU A 115 31.09 4.05 -0.69
CA GLU A 115 32.00 5.10 -0.23
C GLU A 115 33.29 4.45 0.27
N ILE A 116 34.43 4.88 -0.28
CA ILE A 116 35.75 4.42 0.16
C ILE A 116 36.31 5.48 1.11
N ILE A 117 36.49 5.11 2.37
CA ILE A 117 37.04 5.97 3.41
C ILE A 117 38.43 5.47 3.80
N PRO A 118 39.49 6.25 3.52
CA PRO A 118 40.84 5.87 3.92
C PRO A 118 41.08 6.11 5.40
N ASN A 119 41.81 5.20 6.05
CA ASN A 119 42.38 5.37 7.40
C ASN A 119 41.41 5.87 8.49
N ILE A 120 40.35 5.10 8.78
CA ILE A 120 39.46 5.37 9.92
C ILE A 120 40.24 5.15 11.23
N ILE A 121 40.26 6.15 12.10
CA ILE A 121 40.96 6.12 13.39
C ILE A 121 40.00 5.69 14.51
N GLU A 122 38.84 6.34 14.58
CA GLU A 122 37.82 6.12 15.60
C GLU A 122 36.46 6.64 15.11
N SER A 123 35.40 6.25 15.81
CA SER A 123 34.06 6.78 15.69
C SER A 123 33.66 7.50 16.98
N LYS A 124 33.01 8.66 16.85
CA LYS A 124 32.43 9.41 17.98
C LYS A 124 31.03 9.91 17.66
N ILE A 125 30.29 10.20 18.73
CA ILE A 125 28.99 10.88 18.65
C ILE A 125 29.25 12.38 18.76
N GLU A 126 28.76 13.14 17.80
CA GLU A 126 28.66 14.59 17.89
C GLU A 126 27.22 14.99 18.22
N GLN A 127 27.08 15.98 19.09
CA GLN A 127 25.80 16.56 19.47
C GLN A 127 25.58 17.85 18.69
N GLU A 128 24.50 17.90 17.92
CA GLU A 128 24.01 19.08 17.24
C GLU A 128 22.83 19.65 18.03
N ILE A 129 22.76 20.98 18.16
CA ILE A 129 21.69 21.66 18.87
C ILE A 129 20.98 22.54 17.85
N GLU A 130 19.70 22.25 17.63
CA GLU A 130 18.83 23.07 16.81
C GLU A 130 17.83 23.82 17.71
N ILE A 131 17.54 25.07 17.37
CA ILE A 131 16.56 25.90 18.06
C ILE A 131 15.36 26.05 17.13
N ASP A 132 14.18 25.61 17.56
CA ASP A 132 12.96 25.76 16.77
C ASP A 132 12.47 27.23 16.75
N GLU A 133 11.47 27.51 15.91
CA GLU A 133 10.83 28.83 15.81
C GLU A 133 10.19 29.30 17.13
N ASN A 134 9.93 28.38 18.07
CA ASN A 134 9.40 28.65 19.40
C ASN A 134 10.50 28.71 20.49
N ASN A 135 11.77 28.81 20.10
CA ASN A 135 12.92 28.88 20.99
C ASN A 135 13.16 27.60 21.84
N ARG A 136 12.64 26.45 21.41
CA ARG A 136 12.87 25.14 22.04
C ARG A 136 14.15 24.51 21.51
N LEU A 137 14.94 23.98 22.41
CA LEU A 137 16.20 23.30 22.11
C LEU A 137 15.91 21.84 21.76
N HIS A 138 16.29 21.44 20.56
CA HIS A 138 16.28 20.05 20.12
C HIS A 138 17.73 19.54 20.04
N HIS A 139 18.01 18.49 20.79
CA HIS A 139 19.30 17.81 20.78
C HIS A 139 19.26 16.67 19.78
N TYR A 140 20.09 16.80 18.75
CA TYR A 140 20.32 15.77 17.76
C TYR A 140 21.71 15.19 17.93
N TYR A 141 21.84 13.90 17.66
CA TYR A 141 23.09 13.18 17.76
C TYR A 141 23.43 12.61 16.39
N ARG A 142 24.69 12.74 15.98
CA ARG A 142 25.19 12.17 14.74
C ARG A 142 26.44 11.34 15.02
N ILE A 143 26.59 10.24 14.30
CA ILE A 143 27.79 9.41 14.37
C ILE A 143 28.75 9.91 13.31
N ASN A 144 29.98 10.26 13.71
CA ASN A 144 31.04 10.65 12.80
C ASN A 144 32.19 9.65 12.85
N LEU A 145 32.77 9.39 11.68
CA LEU A 145 34.02 8.66 11.51
C LEU A 145 35.16 9.65 11.42
N PHE A 146 36.13 9.51 12.30
CA PHE A 146 37.32 10.36 12.35
C PHE A 146 38.42 9.71 11.52
N THR A 147 38.91 10.46 10.54
CA THR A 147 40.03 10.07 9.68
C THR A 147 41.18 11.07 9.84
N LYS A 148 42.33 10.80 9.22
CA LYS A 148 43.45 11.76 9.17
C LYS A 148 43.12 13.02 8.37
N THR A 149 42.17 12.95 7.44
CA THR A 149 41.82 14.05 6.53
C THR A 149 40.62 14.86 7.00
N GLY A 150 39.86 14.38 8.00
CA GLY A 150 38.73 15.08 8.58
C GLY A 150 37.67 14.14 9.14
N ASN A 151 36.52 14.72 9.49
CA ASN A 151 35.37 13.99 10.03
C ASN A 151 34.41 13.70 8.87
N ILE A 152 33.98 12.44 8.75
CA ILE A 152 33.00 12.02 7.74
C ILE A 152 31.76 11.55 8.48
N PRO A 153 30.56 12.06 8.16
CA PRO A 153 29.34 11.60 8.78
C PRO A 153 29.11 10.13 8.43
N PHE A 154 28.91 9.29 9.45
CA PHE A 154 28.62 7.88 9.26
C PHE A 154 27.21 7.64 8.74
N THR A 155 26.31 8.62 8.89
CA THR A 155 24.98 8.64 8.29
C THR A 155 24.54 10.10 8.17
N ASP A 156 23.75 10.39 7.14
CA ASP A 156 23.13 11.71 7.01
C ASP A 156 22.05 11.94 8.08
N LYS A 157 21.55 10.85 8.68
CA LYS A 157 20.49 10.86 9.69
C LYS A 157 20.98 11.45 11.01
N GLN A 158 20.18 12.36 11.55
CA GLN A 158 20.27 12.83 12.92
C GLN A 158 19.39 11.94 13.81
N PHE A 159 19.89 11.61 14.99
CA PHE A 159 19.20 10.78 15.95
C PHE A 159 18.73 11.58 17.16
N THR A 160 17.66 11.12 17.79
CA THR A 160 17.12 11.76 18.99
C THR A 160 17.73 11.18 20.27
N GLU A 161 17.52 11.86 21.40
CA GLU A 161 17.96 11.39 22.72
C GLU A 161 17.44 9.98 23.07
N SER A 162 16.25 9.62 22.58
CA SER A 162 15.67 8.29 22.79
C SER A 162 16.48 7.15 22.15
N GLU A 163 17.28 7.46 21.13
CA GLU A 163 18.09 6.51 20.37
C GLU A 163 19.56 6.49 20.83
N LEU A 164 19.95 7.41 21.73
CA LEU A 164 21.33 7.61 22.17
C LEU A 164 21.98 6.32 22.66
N LYS A 165 21.26 5.51 23.44
CA LYS A 165 21.78 4.22 23.96
C LYS A 165 22.12 3.24 22.84
N LYS A 166 21.29 3.18 21.79
CA LYS A 166 21.55 2.32 20.62
C LYS A 166 22.78 2.79 19.87
N ILE A 167 22.93 4.11 19.73
CA ILE A 167 24.06 4.74 19.03
C ILE A 167 25.37 4.62 19.81
N GLN A 168 25.34 4.68 21.13
CA GLN A 168 26.54 4.47 21.96
C GLN A 168 27.06 3.04 21.83
N LEU A 169 26.17 2.04 21.90
CA LEU A 169 26.54 0.63 21.68
C LEU A 169 27.17 0.42 20.31
N LEU A 170 26.63 1.12 19.32
CA LEU A 170 27.08 1.07 17.95
C LEU A 170 28.48 1.70 17.76
N VAL A 171 28.69 2.92 18.27
CA VAL A 171 29.99 3.59 18.23
C VAL A 171 31.05 2.74 18.94
N SER A 172 30.68 2.14 20.08
CA SER A 172 31.55 1.18 20.77
C SER A 172 31.89 -0.02 19.89
N SER A 173 30.91 -0.58 19.18
CA SER A 173 31.12 -1.72 18.27
C SER A 173 32.01 -1.37 17.08
N ILE A 174 31.84 -0.19 16.49
CA ILE A 174 32.72 0.33 15.42
C ILE A 174 34.14 0.47 15.94
N ASN A 175 34.33 1.10 17.10
CA ASN A 175 35.65 1.30 17.71
C ASN A 175 36.32 -0.02 18.06
N GLU A 176 35.57 -0.99 18.58
CA GLU A 176 36.08 -2.33 18.87
C GLU A 176 36.54 -3.05 17.59
N PHE A 177 35.82 -2.92 16.49
CA PHE A 177 36.25 -3.51 15.21
C PHE A 177 37.49 -2.84 14.62
N ILE A 178 37.57 -1.51 14.67
CA ILE A 178 38.76 -0.77 14.24
C ILE A 178 40.01 -1.23 15.01
N VAL A 179 39.87 -1.56 16.30
CA VAL A 179 40.99 -1.93 17.18
C VAL A 179 41.32 -3.42 17.13
N THR A 180 40.31 -4.29 17.21
CA THR A 180 40.48 -5.73 17.50
C THR A 180 40.66 -6.55 16.22
N ASN A 181 40.15 -6.08 15.07
CA ASN A 181 40.32 -6.71 13.75
C ASN A 181 39.97 -8.22 13.70
N GLU A 182 39.11 -8.70 14.61
CA GLU A 182 38.69 -10.11 14.68
C GLU A 182 37.60 -10.47 13.66
N LYS A 183 36.99 -9.47 13.02
CA LYS A 183 35.91 -9.66 12.05
C LYS A 183 36.32 -8.98 10.75
N GLU A 184 36.11 -9.63 9.61
CA GLU A 184 36.35 -9.05 8.28
C GLU A 184 35.29 -7.99 7.92
N GLU A 185 34.15 -7.99 8.62
CA GLU A 185 33.02 -7.08 8.38
C GLU A 185 32.30 -6.69 9.67
N ILE A 186 31.89 -5.41 9.77
CA ILE A 186 30.72 -5.05 10.58
C ILE A 186 29.59 -4.75 9.61
N ALA A 187 28.59 -5.62 9.60
CA ALA A 187 27.32 -5.40 8.93
C ALA A 187 26.22 -5.15 9.95
N ARG A 188 26.20 -4.03 10.70
CA ARG A 188 25.03 -3.79 11.55
C ARG A 188 24.82 -2.40 12.10
N ILE A 189 24.34 -1.47 11.27
CA ILE A 189 23.97 -0.17 11.77
C ILE A 189 22.67 0.31 11.11
N VAL A 190 21.59 0.31 11.89
CA VAL A 190 20.19 0.55 11.49
C VAL A 190 19.53 -0.68 10.83
N ASP A 191 19.22 -1.68 11.65
CA ASP A 191 18.41 -2.83 11.26
C ASP A 191 16.92 -2.46 11.31
N ASN A 192 16.48 -1.60 10.39
CA ASN A 192 15.04 -1.36 10.16
C ASN A 192 14.43 -2.40 9.22
N ARG A 193 15.15 -3.51 8.98
CA ARG A 193 14.75 -4.55 8.04
C ARG A 193 13.42 -5.20 8.43
N ASP A 194 13.21 -5.45 9.73
CA ASP A 194 11.96 -5.98 10.26
C ASP A 194 10.79 -5.02 9.99
N LEU A 195 10.99 -3.72 10.21
CA LEU A 195 9.98 -2.71 9.93
C LEU A 195 9.70 -2.61 8.43
N GLY A 196 10.71 -2.75 7.59
CA GLY A 196 10.56 -2.85 6.14
C GLY A 196 9.71 -4.05 5.72
N TYR A 197 10.00 -5.25 6.26
CA TYR A 197 9.22 -6.46 5.97
C TYR A 197 7.77 -6.37 6.46
N ILE A 198 7.54 -5.84 7.66
CA ILE A 198 6.19 -5.62 8.20
C ILE A 198 5.43 -4.66 7.28
N THR A 199 6.03 -3.54 6.90
CA THR A 199 5.41 -2.53 6.02
C THR A 199 5.08 -3.11 4.65
N PHE A 200 5.99 -3.87 4.05
CA PHE A 200 5.75 -4.57 2.80
C PHE A 200 4.62 -5.60 2.92
N GLY A 201 4.61 -6.36 4.01
CA GLY A 201 3.56 -7.33 4.34
C GLY A 201 2.18 -6.67 4.46
N CYS A 202 2.08 -5.52 5.13
CA CYS A 202 0.87 -4.71 5.16
C CYS A 202 0.42 -4.29 3.76
N GLY A 203 1.35 -3.83 2.91
CA GLY A 203 1.06 -3.52 1.50
C GLY A 203 0.47 -4.69 0.74
N LEU A 204 1.07 -5.89 0.87
CA LEU A 204 0.56 -7.13 0.27
C LEU A 204 -0.82 -7.54 0.81
N PHE A 205 -1.05 -7.35 2.11
CA PHE A 205 -2.34 -7.63 2.73
C PHE A 205 -3.45 -6.76 2.12
N PHE A 206 -3.24 -5.45 2.02
CA PHE A 206 -4.20 -4.55 1.36
C PHE A 206 -4.36 -4.88 -0.14
N ALA A 207 -3.27 -5.21 -0.84
CA ALA A 207 -3.33 -5.68 -2.22
C ALA A 207 -4.23 -6.92 -2.38
N THR A 208 -4.14 -7.86 -1.45
CA THR A 208 -4.97 -9.07 -1.43
C THR A 208 -6.44 -8.74 -1.17
N ILE A 209 -6.73 -7.84 -0.23
CA ILE A 209 -8.11 -7.38 0.02
C ILE A 209 -8.70 -6.73 -1.24
N ILE A 210 -7.93 -5.91 -1.96
CA ILE A 210 -8.39 -5.29 -3.22
C ILE A 210 -8.72 -6.36 -4.26
N PHE A 211 -7.87 -7.38 -4.40
CA PHE A 211 -8.13 -8.49 -5.31
C PHE A 211 -9.42 -9.23 -4.94
N LEU A 212 -9.65 -9.48 -3.65
CA LEU A 212 -10.89 -10.08 -3.16
C LEU A 212 -12.10 -9.19 -3.44
N LEU A 213 -12.03 -7.88 -3.17
CA LEU A 213 -13.11 -6.94 -3.47
C LEU A 213 -13.39 -6.86 -4.98
N MET A 214 -12.36 -6.85 -5.81
CA MET A 214 -12.49 -6.90 -7.27
C MET A 214 -13.17 -8.20 -7.72
N SER A 215 -12.87 -9.33 -7.06
CA SER A 215 -13.52 -10.62 -7.36
C SER A 215 -15.02 -10.60 -7.07
N THR A 216 -15.46 -9.82 -6.07
CA THR A 216 -16.88 -9.59 -5.76
C THR A 216 -17.56 -8.54 -6.64
N GLY A 217 -16.81 -7.87 -7.53
CA GLY A 217 -17.29 -6.89 -8.50
C GLY A 217 -18.23 -7.50 -9.53
N LEU A 218 -19.45 -7.80 -9.11
CA LEU A 218 -20.52 -8.36 -9.92
C LEU A 218 -21.38 -7.22 -10.46
N TYR A 219 -21.55 -7.13 -11.77
CA TYR A 219 -22.63 -6.32 -12.34
C TYR A 219 -23.58 -7.22 -13.13
N VAL A 220 -24.85 -6.85 -13.13
CA VAL A 220 -25.91 -7.67 -13.74
C VAL A 220 -26.60 -6.87 -14.82
N SER A 221 -26.77 -7.47 -15.99
CA SER A 221 -27.54 -6.91 -17.08
C SER A 221 -28.79 -7.75 -17.31
N PHE A 222 -29.91 -7.07 -17.48
CA PHE A 222 -31.20 -7.64 -17.84
C PHE A 222 -31.54 -7.17 -19.24
N CYS A 223 -31.87 -8.08 -20.14
CA CYS A 223 -32.26 -7.79 -21.50
C CYS A 223 -33.60 -8.47 -21.78
N PHE A 224 -34.66 -7.67 -21.88
CA PHE A 224 -35.98 -8.12 -22.27
C PHE A 224 -36.11 -7.96 -23.78
N ASP A 225 -36.45 -9.03 -24.49
CA ASP A 225 -36.60 -9.07 -25.94
C ASP A 225 -37.96 -9.66 -26.35
N LYS A 226 -38.90 -8.81 -26.77
CA LYS A 226 -40.24 -9.22 -27.20
C LYS A 226 -40.23 -10.04 -28.49
N GLU A 227 -39.29 -9.77 -29.41
CA GLU A 227 -39.20 -10.51 -30.68
C GLU A 227 -38.85 -11.97 -30.44
N SER A 228 -37.91 -12.20 -29.51
CA SER A 228 -37.44 -13.53 -29.16
C SER A 228 -38.25 -14.19 -28.03
N ASN A 229 -39.19 -13.47 -27.41
CA ASN A 229 -39.91 -13.87 -26.19
C ASN A 229 -38.99 -14.26 -25.02
N LEU A 230 -37.86 -13.57 -24.84
CA LEU A 230 -36.81 -13.95 -23.87
C LEU A 230 -36.37 -12.79 -22.96
N LEU A 231 -36.21 -13.11 -21.69
CA LEU A 231 -35.45 -12.36 -20.70
C LEU A 231 -34.07 -13.00 -20.55
N THR A 232 -33.02 -12.27 -20.93
CA THR A 232 -31.64 -12.68 -20.66
C THR A 232 -31.09 -11.93 -19.46
N VAL A 233 -30.65 -12.67 -18.44
CA VAL A 233 -29.94 -12.17 -17.27
C VAL A 233 -28.46 -12.53 -17.38
N SER A 234 -27.62 -11.54 -17.66
CA SER A 234 -26.17 -11.71 -17.75
C SER A 234 -25.51 -11.22 -16.47
N ARG A 235 -24.90 -12.13 -15.70
CA ARG A 235 -24.09 -11.81 -14.51
C ARG A 235 -22.61 -11.80 -14.88
N TYR A 236 -21.98 -10.64 -14.76
CA TYR A 236 -20.56 -10.46 -15.07
C TYR A 236 -19.73 -10.60 -13.81
N ARG A 237 -18.64 -11.38 -13.87
CA ARG A 237 -17.70 -11.58 -12.75
C ARG A 237 -16.47 -10.70 -12.92
N CYS A 238 -15.94 -10.18 -11.81
CA CYS A 238 -14.74 -9.34 -11.79
C CYS A 238 -14.81 -8.18 -12.80
N PHE A 239 -15.91 -7.42 -12.79
CA PHE A 239 -16.16 -6.34 -13.75
C PHE A 239 -16.09 -6.76 -15.24
N GLY A 240 -16.34 -8.04 -15.55
CA GLY A 240 -16.39 -8.57 -16.91
C GLY A 240 -15.10 -9.22 -17.39
N ILE A 241 -14.00 -9.19 -16.61
CA ILE A 241 -12.70 -9.74 -17.00
C ILE A 241 -12.73 -11.28 -17.05
N PHE A 242 -13.42 -11.92 -16.10
CA PHE A 242 -13.52 -13.39 -16.02
C PHE A 242 -14.78 -13.93 -16.71
N GLY A 243 -15.37 -13.16 -17.63
CA GLY A 243 -16.54 -13.55 -18.41
C GLY A 243 -17.89 -13.28 -17.72
N LYS A 244 -18.94 -13.84 -18.32
CA LYS A 244 -20.33 -13.69 -17.90
C LYS A 244 -21.02 -15.05 -17.79
N LYS A 245 -21.93 -15.18 -16.82
CA LYS A 245 -22.90 -16.29 -16.75
C LYS A 245 -24.25 -15.76 -17.19
N GLU A 246 -24.87 -16.42 -18.17
CA GLU A 246 -26.17 -16.03 -18.69
C GLU A 246 -27.25 -17.01 -18.25
N PHE A 247 -28.39 -16.46 -17.88
CA PHE A 247 -29.61 -17.18 -17.60
C PHE A 247 -30.68 -16.65 -18.53
N GLN A 248 -31.46 -17.52 -19.14
CA GLN A 248 -32.53 -17.16 -20.06
C GLN A 248 -33.85 -17.66 -19.49
N TYR A 249 -34.85 -16.80 -19.49
CA TYR A 249 -36.21 -17.11 -19.06
C TYR A 249 -37.19 -16.63 -20.13
N PRO A 250 -38.25 -17.38 -20.46
CA PRO A 250 -39.31 -16.91 -21.33
C PRO A 250 -40.02 -15.68 -20.75
N LEU A 251 -40.33 -14.68 -21.57
CA LEU A 251 -41.02 -13.47 -21.08
C LEU A 251 -42.45 -13.74 -20.60
N ASN A 252 -43.12 -14.73 -21.19
CA ASN A 252 -44.46 -15.17 -20.79
C ASN A 252 -44.53 -15.83 -19.41
N GLU A 253 -43.38 -16.24 -18.84
CA GLU A 253 -43.33 -16.71 -17.45
C GLU A 253 -43.36 -15.57 -16.44
N ILE A 254 -43.13 -14.32 -16.86
CA ILE A 254 -43.17 -13.16 -15.95
C ILE A 254 -44.63 -12.78 -15.68
N VAL A 255 -45.11 -13.08 -14.47
CA VAL A 255 -46.49 -12.85 -14.04
C VAL A 255 -46.68 -11.42 -13.51
N ASP A 256 -45.71 -10.93 -12.75
CA ASP A 256 -45.74 -9.56 -12.20
C ASP A 256 -44.33 -9.04 -11.91
N VAL A 257 -44.25 -7.72 -11.70
CA VAL A 257 -43.05 -7.03 -11.23
C VAL A 257 -43.43 -6.16 -10.04
N LYS A 258 -42.86 -6.45 -8.87
CA LYS A 258 -43.18 -5.75 -7.61
C LYS A 258 -41.93 -5.14 -6.98
N VAL A 259 -42.14 -4.14 -6.13
CA VAL A 259 -41.12 -3.63 -5.21
C VAL A 259 -41.41 -4.24 -3.83
N GLU A 260 -40.44 -4.92 -3.26
CA GLU A 260 -40.49 -5.32 -1.85
C GLU A 260 -39.63 -4.38 -1.02
N ARG A 261 -40.04 -4.15 0.23
CA ARG A 261 -39.24 -3.41 1.20
C ARG A 261 -38.70 -4.41 2.21
N ILE A 262 -37.38 -4.42 2.37
CA ILE A 262 -36.70 -5.17 3.41
C ILE A 262 -36.39 -4.19 4.54
N SER A 263 -36.90 -4.48 5.73
CA SER A 263 -36.45 -3.81 6.94
C SER A 263 -35.06 -4.34 7.31
N VAL A 264 -34.05 -3.49 7.19
CA VAL A 264 -32.71 -3.81 7.71
C VAL A 264 -32.62 -3.25 9.12
N SER A 265 -31.93 -3.94 10.03
CA SER A 265 -31.86 -3.64 11.48
C SER A 265 -31.29 -2.25 11.86
N TRP A 266 -31.01 -1.39 10.89
CA TRP A 266 -30.36 -0.09 11.02
C TRP A 266 -31.29 1.06 10.59
N ASP A 267 -32.60 0.97 10.86
CA ASP A 267 -33.63 1.99 10.57
C ASP A 267 -33.75 2.46 9.11
N GLU A 268 -33.17 1.72 8.15
CA GLU A 268 -33.29 1.99 6.72
C GLU A 268 -34.13 0.92 6.01
N ASP A 269 -35.28 1.34 5.49
CA ASP A 269 -36.08 0.55 4.55
C ASP A 269 -35.34 0.47 3.21
N VAL A 270 -34.87 -0.72 2.84
CA VAL A 270 -34.24 -0.97 1.55
C VAL A 270 -35.30 -1.53 0.60
N SER A 271 -35.53 -0.85 -0.53
CA SER A 271 -36.42 -1.36 -1.58
C SER A 271 -35.69 -2.37 -2.46
N GLN A 272 -36.36 -3.42 -2.94
CA GLN A 272 -35.83 -4.37 -3.92
C GLN A 272 -36.85 -4.62 -5.02
N VAL A 273 -36.40 -4.71 -6.27
CA VAL A 273 -37.28 -5.04 -7.39
C VAL A 273 -37.27 -6.56 -7.61
N VAL A 274 -38.46 -7.15 -7.63
CA VAL A 274 -38.68 -8.60 -7.76
C VAL A 274 -39.44 -8.86 -9.06
N LEU A 275 -38.89 -9.74 -9.90
CA LEU A 275 -39.60 -10.33 -11.02
C LEU A 275 -40.29 -11.60 -10.50
N VAL A 276 -41.61 -11.63 -10.52
CA VAL A 276 -42.39 -12.80 -10.14
C VAL A 276 -42.55 -13.65 -11.40
N LEU A 277 -41.88 -14.80 -11.43
CA LEU A 277 -42.04 -15.82 -12.47
C LEU A 277 -43.16 -16.78 -12.04
N SER A 278 -43.70 -17.54 -13.00
CA SER A 278 -44.76 -18.53 -12.75
C SER A 278 -44.40 -19.55 -11.66
N ASP A 279 -43.13 -19.96 -11.61
CA ASP A 279 -42.67 -21.04 -10.72
C ASP A 279 -41.73 -20.56 -9.60
N ASN A 280 -41.26 -19.31 -9.64
CA ASN A 280 -40.27 -18.78 -8.69
C ASN A 280 -40.22 -17.25 -8.66
N GLU A 281 -39.67 -16.67 -7.60
CA GLU A 281 -39.33 -15.25 -7.55
C GLU A 281 -37.85 -15.03 -7.93
N PHE A 282 -37.60 -14.11 -8.86
CA PHE A 282 -36.25 -13.69 -9.22
C PHE A 282 -35.97 -12.27 -8.72
N TYR A 283 -35.04 -12.17 -7.78
CA TYR A 283 -34.57 -10.90 -7.24
C TYR A 283 -33.57 -10.27 -8.23
N LEU A 284 -33.90 -9.09 -8.76
CA LEU A 284 -33.02 -8.35 -9.68
C LEU A 284 -31.70 -7.89 -9.01
N ASN A 285 -31.59 -7.99 -7.68
CA ASN A 285 -30.51 -7.41 -6.89
C ASN A 285 -29.57 -8.49 -6.33
N PRO A 286 -28.29 -8.57 -6.74
CA PRO A 286 -27.38 -9.57 -6.19
C PRO A 286 -26.77 -9.19 -4.84
N ILE A 287 -26.68 -7.90 -4.46
CA ILE A 287 -26.07 -7.46 -3.19
C ILE A 287 -26.75 -6.15 -2.74
N SER A 288 -27.23 -6.18 -1.50
CA SER A 288 -27.82 -5.11 -0.67
C SER A 288 -27.48 -3.65 -1.03
N MET A 289 -28.46 -2.78 -0.77
CA MET A 289 -28.47 -1.30 -0.83
C MET A 289 -28.95 -0.69 -2.16
N ILE A 290 -30.26 -0.75 -2.36
CA ILE A 290 -30.95 0.42 -2.92
C ILE A 290 -31.04 1.43 -1.77
N SER A 291 -30.13 2.41 -1.76
CA SER A 291 -30.34 3.59 -0.92
C SER A 291 -31.62 4.30 -1.37
N LYS A 292 -32.20 5.17 -0.53
CA LYS A 292 -33.37 6.02 -0.84
C LYS A 292 -33.29 6.77 -2.20
N ASN A 293 -32.11 6.82 -2.84
CA ASN A 293 -31.87 7.48 -4.13
C ASN A 293 -32.24 6.68 -5.39
N ILE A 294 -32.56 5.38 -5.29
CA ILE A 294 -33.05 4.63 -6.46
C ILE A 294 -34.54 4.43 -6.30
N ASP A 295 -35.33 5.09 -7.15
CA ASP A 295 -36.77 4.91 -7.18
C ASP A 295 -37.11 3.53 -7.77
N GLY A 296 -37.22 2.54 -6.88
CA GLY A 296 -37.64 1.19 -7.23
C GLY A 296 -38.97 1.19 -7.99
N ALA A 297 -39.87 2.12 -7.68
CA ALA A 297 -41.16 2.24 -8.36
C ALA A 297 -40.99 2.69 -9.82
N TYR A 298 -40.04 3.59 -10.09
CA TYR A 298 -39.71 4.02 -11.47
C TYR A 298 -39.22 2.84 -12.33
N ILE A 299 -38.38 1.96 -11.77
CA ILE A 299 -37.89 0.77 -12.50
C ILE A 299 -39.05 -0.19 -12.79
N VAL A 300 -39.88 -0.45 -11.79
CA VAL A 300 -41.07 -1.31 -11.95
C VAL A 300 -42.00 -0.74 -13.02
N MET A 301 -42.23 0.57 -13.01
CA MET A 301 -43.04 1.25 -14.01
C MET A 301 -42.46 1.05 -15.41
N ILE A 302 -41.16 1.27 -15.62
CA ILE A 302 -40.51 1.06 -16.93
C ILE A 302 -40.66 -0.39 -17.40
N ILE A 303 -40.42 -1.36 -16.52
CA ILE A 303 -40.51 -2.78 -16.89
C ILE A 303 -41.97 -3.14 -17.21
N LYS A 304 -42.93 -2.71 -16.38
CA LYS A 304 -44.37 -2.95 -16.60
C LYS A 304 -44.86 -2.32 -17.90
N ASP A 305 -44.49 -1.07 -18.16
CA ASP A 305 -44.87 -0.38 -19.39
C ASP A 305 -44.22 -0.99 -20.61
N PHE A 306 -43.00 -1.56 -20.48
CA PHE A 306 -42.40 -2.33 -21.54
C PHE A 306 -43.08 -3.69 -21.75
N LEU A 307 -43.55 -4.37 -20.71
CA LEU A 307 -44.18 -5.70 -20.83
C LEU A 307 -45.63 -5.68 -21.35
N LYS A 308 -46.35 -4.55 -21.20
CA LYS A 308 -47.64 -4.32 -21.86
C LYS A 308 -47.51 -4.35 -23.38
#